data_AF-A0A6G6K396-F1
#
_entry.id   AF-A0A6G6K396-F1
#
_cell.length_a   1.000
_cell.length_b   1.000
_cell.length_c   1.000
_cell.angle_alpha   90.00
_cell.angle_beta   90.00
_cell.angle_gamma   90.00
#
_symmetry.space_group_name_H-M   'P 1'
#
loop_
_entity.id
_entity.type
_entity.pdbx_description
1 polymer ?
#
loop_
_entity_poly.entity_id
_entity_poly.type
_entity_poly.pdbx_seq_one_letter_code
_entity_poly.pdbx_strand_id
1 'polypeptide(L)' 'MNDPFKILQIALSKSGVAASDAIDIALFKDKDKDLWECSIATEKTKEIEPGFIRIQVYEGGARVIPML' A
#
# COMPACT_ATOMS: atom_id res chain seq x y z
N MET A 1 10.91 -8.14 7.87
CA MET A 1 9.70 -7.61 8.55
C MET A 1 8.47 -8.39 8.07
N ASN A 2 7.86 -9.22 8.94
CA ASN A 2 6.87 -10.25 8.53
C ASN A 2 5.50 -10.11 9.21
N ASP A 3 5.22 -8.97 9.85
CA ASP A 3 3.95 -8.71 10.53
C ASP A 3 3.02 -7.91 9.59
N PRO A 4 1.96 -8.52 9.02
CA PRO A 4 1.07 -7.86 8.06
C PRO A 4 0.38 -6.63 8.64
N PHE A 5 0.10 -6.60 9.95
CA PHE A 5 -0.54 -5.44 10.59
C PHE A 5 0.39 -4.24 10.63
N LYS A 6 1.68 -4.45 10.95
CA LYS A 6 2.68 -3.38 10.89
C LYS A 6 2.88 -2.87 9.47
N ILE A 7 2.91 -3.78 8.49
CA ILE A 7 3.02 -3.42 7.08
C ILE A 7 1.84 -2.55 6.64
N LEU A 8 0.62 -2.93 7.02
CA LEU A 8 -0.59 -2.15 6.75
C LEU A 8 -0.51 -0.74 7.36
N GLN A 9 -0.13 -0.63 8.64
CA GLN A 9 0.02 0.66 9.32
C GLN A 9 1.03 1.57 8.62
N ILE A 10 2.18 1.02 8.24
CA ILE A 10 3.21 1.77 7.49
C ILE A 10 2.67 2.20 6.12
N ALA A 11 1.96 1.32 5.42
CA ALA A 11 1.42 1.61 4.10
C ALA A 11 0.36 2.74 4.14
N LEU A 12 -0.56 2.70 5.10
CA LEU A 12 -1.56 3.74 5.32
C LEU A 12 -0.93 5.09 5.70
N SER A 13 0.04 5.06 6.62
CA SER A 13 0.78 6.26 7.00
C SER A 13 1.51 6.88 5.81
N LYS A 14 2.10 6.05 4.94
CA LYS A 14 2.86 6.53 3.78
C LYS A 14 1.98 6.98 2.62
N SER A 15 0.80 6.38 2.44
CA SER A 15 -0.14 6.77 1.38
C SER A 15 -0.85 8.09 1.68
N GLY A 16 -0.91 8.50 2.95
CA GLY A 16 -1.70 9.65 3.39
C GLY A 16 -3.22 9.39 3.37
N VAL A 17 -3.64 8.13 3.16
CA VAL A 17 -5.05 7.72 3.19
C VAL A 17 -5.43 7.40 4.63
N ALA A 18 -6.51 8.02 5.12
CA ALA A 18 -7.10 7.62 6.39
C ALA A 18 -7.72 6.23 6.26
N ALA A 19 -7.57 5.38 7.29
CA ALA A 19 -8.09 4.02 7.26
C ALA A 19 -9.62 3.95 7.03
N SER A 20 -10.36 4.99 7.43
CA SER A 20 -11.80 5.13 7.19
C SER A 20 -12.18 5.30 5.72
N ASP A 21 -11.25 5.80 4.92
CA ASP A 21 -11.49 6.17 3.52
C ASP A 21 -11.03 5.06 2.56
N ALA A 22 -10.32 4.05 3.09
CA ALA A 22 -9.89 2.89 2.34
C ALA A 22 -11.07 1.91 2.18
N ILE A 23 -11.44 1.64 0.94
CA ILE A 23 -12.55 0.74 0.59
C ILE A 23 -12.05 -0.65 0.20
N ASP A 24 -10.81 -0.75 -0.24
CA ASP A 24 -10.13 -2.01 -0.50
C ASP A 24 -8.63 -1.87 -0.22
N ILE A 25 -8.05 -2.89 0.41
CA ILE A 25 -6.62 -2.96 0.70
C ILE A 25 -6.11 -4.37 0.42
N ALA A 26 -5.21 -4.49 -0.56
CA ALA A 26 -4.53 -5.73 -0.86
C ALA A 26 -3.07 -5.66 -0.38
N LEU A 27 -2.62 -6.70 0.33
CA LEU A 27 -1.23 -6.88 0.74
C LEU A 27 -0.64 -8.13 0.10
N PHE A 28 0.51 -7.99 -0.55
CA PHE A 28 1.23 -9.09 -1.17
C PHE A 28 2.69 -9.07 -0.72
N LYS A 29 3.22 -10.23 -0.29
CA LYS A 29 4.65 -10.38 0.00
C LYS A 29 5.37 -10.89 -1.24
N ASP A 30 6.26 -10.08 -1.79
CA ASP A 30 7.27 -10.53 -2.75
C ASP A 30 8.42 -11.16 -1.95
N LYS A 31 8.50 -12.50 -2.01
CA LYS A 31 9.52 -13.27 -1.28
C LYS A 31 10.91 -13.15 -1.91
N ASP A 32 10.99 -12.92 -3.21
CA ASP A 32 12.26 -12.84 -3.93
C ASP A 32 12.97 -11.52 -3.64
N LYS A 33 12.21 -10.43 -3.54
CA LYS A 33 12.72 -9.08 -3.23
C LYS A 33 12.67 -8.72 -1.74
N ASP A 34 12.20 -9.63 -0.90
CA ASP A 34 11.92 -9.43 0.53
C ASP A 34 11.15 -8.13 0.85
N LEU A 35 10.15 -7.78 0.03
CA LEU A 35 9.32 -6.58 0.25
C LEU A 35 7.83 -6.92 0.26
N TRP A 36 7.05 -6.02 0.82
CA TRP A 36 5.58 -6.06 0.74
C TRP A 36 5.10 -5.02 -0.26
N GLU A 37 4.19 -5.42 -1.14
CA GLU A 37 3.40 -4.53 -1.98
C GLU A 37 2.02 -4.37 -1.36
N CYS A 38 1.62 -3.12 -1.14
CA CYS A 38 0.30 -2.75 -0.64
C CYS A 38 -0.41 -1.93 -1.72
N SER A 39 -1.64 -2.31 -2.05
CA SER A 39 -2.52 -1.54 -2.92
C SER A 39 -3.69 -1.04 -2.10
N ILE A 40 -3.92 0.27 -2.08
CA ILE A 40 -4.99 0.91 -1.30
C ILE A 40 -5.91 1.64 -2.27
N ALA A 41 -7.17 1.22 -2.33
CA ALA A 41 -8.20 1.91 -3.08
C ALA A 41 -9.07 2.76 -2.14
N THR A 42 -9.47 3.93 -2.63
CA THR A 42 -10.49 4.81 -2.04
C THR A 42 -11.54 5.10 -3.11
N GLU A 43 -12.68 5.69 -2.74
CA GLU A 43 -13.69 6.13 -3.71
C GLU A 43 -13.06 7.03 -4.79
N LYS A 44 -12.19 7.95 -4.38
CA LYS A 44 -11.48 8.85 -5.29
C LYS A 44 -10.52 8.11 -6.22
N THR A 45 -9.76 7.12 -5.72
CA THR A 45 -8.77 6.46 -6.58
C THR A 45 -9.44 5.56 -7.60
N LYS A 46 -10.64 5.01 -7.33
CA LYS A 46 -11.39 4.20 -8.29
C LYS A 46 -11.77 4.95 -9.56
N GLU A 47 -11.88 6.28 -9.50
CA GLU A 47 -12.22 7.14 -10.64
C GLU A 47 -11.03 7.41 -11.59
N ILE A 48 -9.82 7.00 -11.21
CA ILE A 48 -8.59 7.19 -11.99
C ILE A 48 -7.93 5.84 -12.25
N GLU A 49 -7.32 5.60 -13.41
CA GLU A 49 -6.52 4.38 -13.61
C GLU A 49 -5.12 4.54 -13.02
N PRO A 50 -4.57 3.52 -12.33
CA PRO A 50 -5.03 2.14 -12.13
C PRO A 50 -6.03 1.88 -10.97
N GLY A 51 -6.66 2.87 -10.33
CA GLY A 51 -7.74 2.62 -9.37
C GLY A 51 -7.31 2.60 -7.90
N PHE A 52 -5.99 2.57 -7.65
CA PHE A 52 -5.41 2.34 -6.34
C PHE A 52 -4.03 2.98 -6.18
N ILE A 53 -3.68 3.34 -4.95
CA ILE A 53 -2.35 3.81 -4.58
C ILE A 53 -1.48 2.58 -4.27
N ARG A 54 -0.31 2.48 -4.89
CA ARG A 54 0.67 1.42 -4.63
C ARG A 54 1.73 1.89 -3.64
N ILE A 55 2.03 1.07 -2.64
CA ILE A 55 3.08 1.32 -1.65
C ILE A 55 3.96 0.07 -1.55
N GLN A 56 5.27 0.25 -1.63
CA GLN A 56 6.24 -0.79 -1.30
C GLN A 56 6.78 -0.57 0.11
N VAL A 57 6.76 -1.60 0.94
CA VAL A 57 7.29 -1.61 2.31
C VAL A 57 8.44 -2.61 2.39
N TYR A 58 9.61 -2.14 2.84
CA TYR A 58 10.85 -2.90 2.97
C TYR A 58 11.50 -2.60 4.33
N GLU A 59 12.59 -3.26 4.67
CA GLU A 59 13.24 -3.12 5.99
C GLU A 59 13.60 -1.67 6.34
N GLY A 60 14.04 -0.89 5.34
CA GLY A 60 14.41 0.52 5.50
C GLY A 60 13.25 1.53 5.43
N GLY A 61 11.98 1.10 5.32
CA GLY A 61 10.82 1.98 5.30
C GLY A 61 9.81 1.69 4.20
N ALA A 62 9.13 2.72 3.71
CA ALA A 62 8.12 2.59 2.67
C ALA A 62 8.13 3.73 1.66
N ARG A 63 7.71 3.43 0.42
CA ARG A 63 7.60 4.40 -0.66
C ARG A 63 6.34 4.18 -1.48
N VAL A 64 5.70 5.27 -1.90
CA VAL A 64 4.61 5.24 -2.88
C VAL A 64 5.22 4.99 -4.26
N ILE A 65 4.63 4.07 -5.01
CA ILE A 65 5.02 3.79 -6.39
C ILE A 65 4.07 4.56 -7.31
N PRO A 66 4.59 5.44 -8.18
CA PRO A 66 3.77 6.16 -9.14
C PRO A 66 2.96 5.19 -9.99
N MET A 67 1.72 5.59 -10.25
CA MET A 67 0.84 4.94 -11.22
C MET A 67 1.37 5.27 -12.63
N LEU A 68 1.66 4.24 -13.44
CA LEU A 68 2.06 4.36 -14.85
C LEU A 68 0.83 4.25 -15.74
#